data_AF-A0AA41XBM0-F1
#
_entry.id   AF-A0AA41XBM0-F1
#
_cell.length_a   1.000
_cell.length_b   1.000
_cell.length_c   1.000
_cell.angle_alpha   90.00
_cell.angle_beta   90.00
_cell.angle_gamma   90.00
#
_symmetry.space_group_name_H-M   'P 1'
#
loop_
_entity.id
_entity.type
_entity.pdbx_description
1 polymer ?
#
loop_
_entity_poly.entity_id
_entity_poly.type
_entity_poly.pdbx_seq_one_letter_code
_entity_poly.pdbx_strand_id
1 'polypeptide(L)'
;MGLFDRWFSGKTFKVISVHTLHPVYGYKREHWEVGRDIELSIVQQKAEERALYVLHSFEDGHPVRHYLTREMFAKVLHQYEEIEQGVEESLQQVFS
;
A
#
# COMPACT_ATOMS: atom_id res chain seq x y z
N MET A 1 3.77 -20.72 34.74
CA MET A 1 3.55 -19.28 34.51
C MET A 1 3.48 -19.06 33.01
N GLY A 2 2.40 -18.42 32.53
CA GLY A 2 2.15 -18.12 31.13
C GLY A 2 0.72 -17.61 30.93
N LEU A 3 0.28 -16.70 31.82
CA LEU A 3 -1.08 -16.15 31.87
C LEU A 3 -1.28 -14.97 30.90
N PHE A 4 -0.42 -14.82 29.88
CA PHE A 4 -0.45 -13.68 28.95
C PHE A 4 -0.94 -14.04 27.53
N ASP A 5 -1.08 -15.32 27.17
CA ASP A 5 -1.49 -15.73 25.81
C ASP A 5 -2.99 -15.57 25.51
N ARG A 6 -3.77 -14.96 26.42
CA ARG A 6 -5.22 -15.11 26.42
C ARG A 6 -6.03 -13.81 26.34
N TRP A 7 -5.41 -12.70 25.93
CA TRP A 7 -6.10 -11.39 25.93
C TRP A 7 -6.08 -10.59 24.62
N PHE A 8 -5.85 -11.24 23.47
CA PHE A 8 -6.10 -10.64 22.17
C PHE A 8 -7.04 -11.50 21.33
N SER A 9 -8.23 -11.81 21.86
CA SER A 9 -9.36 -12.30 21.07
C SER A 9 -10.05 -11.15 20.31
N GLY A 10 -9.28 -10.29 19.65
CA GLY A 10 -9.79 -9.41 18.60
C GLY A 10 -9.61 -10.15 17.29
N LYS A 11 -10.72 -10.46 16.58
CA LYS A 11 -10.73 -11.17 15.29
C LYS A 11 -9.57 -10.70 14.40
N THR A 12 -8.49 -11.46 14.41
CA THR A 12 -7.28 -11.11 13.68
C THR A 12 -7.47 -11.65 12.28
N PHE A 13 -7.55 -10.75 11.29
CA PHE A 13 -7.69 -11.16 9.90
C PHE A 13 -6.41 -11.86 9.47
N LYS A 14 -6.51 -13.10 9.02
CA LYS A 14 -5.36 -13.85 8.51
C LYS A 14 -4.84 -13.25 7.20
N VAL A 15 -5.74 -12.65 6.41
CA VAL A 15 -5.43 -12.03 5.11
C VAL A 15 -6.04 -10.64 5.07
N ILE A 16 -5.31 -9.67 4.53
CA ILE A 16 -5.73 -8.28 4.35
C ILE A 16 -5.60 -7.83 2.89
N SER A 17 -6.53 -7.00 2.42
CA SER A 17 -6.44 -6.37 1.10
C SER A 17 -5.44 -5.23 1.15
N VAL A 18 -4.53 -5.14 0.18
CA VAL A 18 -3.50 -4.11 0.14
C VAL A 18 -3.55 -3.39 -1.20
N HIS A 19 -3.76 -2.09 -1.14
CA HIS A 19 -3.66 -1.18 -2.26
C HIS A 19 -2.22 -0.68 -2.34
N THR A 20 -1.53 -1.01 -3.41
CA THR A 20 -0.12 -0.65 -3.62
C THR A 20 0.01 0.30 -4.80
N LEU A 21 0.85 1.30 -4.66
CA LEU A 21 1.32 2.13 -5.79
C LEU A 21 2.83 2.00 -5.86
N HIS A 22 3.34 1.51 -6.99
CA HIS A 22 4.76 1.29 -7.21
C HIS A 22 5.26 2.06 -8.43
N PRO A 23 6.44 2.70 -8.36
CA PRO A 23 6.93 3.56 -9.44
C PRO A 23 7.22 2.82 -10.75
N VAL A 24 7.43 1.49 -10.70
CA VAL A 24 7.75 0.68 -11.89
C VAL A 24 6.54 0.01 -12.54
N TYR A 25 5.53 -0.38 -11.76
CA TYR A 25 4.41 -1.19 -12.27
C TYR A 25 3.04 -0.60 -11.95
N GLY A 26 3.01 0.64 -11.46
CA GLY A 26 1.81 1.40 -11.17
C GLY A 26 1.00 0.85 -10.01
N TYR A 27 -0.29 1.15 -10.03
CA TYR A 27 -1.25 0.75 -9.01
C TYR A 27 -1.64 -0.73 -9.14
N LYS A 28 -1.65 -1.45 -8.01
CA LYS A 28 -2.15 -2.84 -7.91
C LYS A 28 -2.87 -3.09 -6.59
N ARG A 29 -3.86 -3.97 -6.63
CA ARG A 29 -4.47 -4.55 -5.43
C ARG A 29 -3.94 -5.96 -5.19
N GLU A 30 -3.45 -6.19 -3.99
CA GLU A 30 -2.86 -7.44 -3.55
C GLU A 30 -3.56 -7.97 -2.28
N HIS A 31 -3.25 -9.21 -1.90
CA HIS A 31 -3.70 -9.80 -0.66
C HIS A 31 -2.48 -10.28 0.11
N TRP A 32 -2.31 -9.79 1.34
CA TRP A 32 -1.16 -10.11 2.19
C TRP A 32 -1.59 -10.94 3.40
N GLU A 33 -0.81 -11.95 3.73
CA GLU A 33 -1.00 -12.78 4.92
C GLU A 33 -0.33 -12.14 6.14
N VAL A 34 -1.12 -11.93 7.21
CA VAL A 34 -0.64 -11.31 8.45
C VAL A 34 0.26 -12.28 9.21
N GLY A 35 1.48 -11.84 9.53
CA GLY A 35 2.54 -12.64 10.13
C GLY A 35 3.52 -13.25 9.12
N ARG A 36 3.19 -13.22 7.82
CA ARG A 36 4.09 -13.68 6.74
C ARG A 36 4.56 -12.52 5.87
N ASP A 37 3.62 -11.76 5.31
CA ASP A 37 3.90 -10.67 4.38
C ASP A 37 3.92 -9.31 5.08
N ILE A 38 3.20 -9.21 6.21
CA ILE A 38 3.07 -8.00 7.01
C ILE A 38 2.92 -8.31 8.49
N GLU A 39 3.53 -7.49 9.33
CA GLU A 39 3.42 -7.64 10.78
C GLU A 39 2.02 -7.24 11.29
N LEU A 40 1.55 -7.96 12.31
CA LEU A 40 0.25 -7.70 12.93
C LEU A 40 0.17 -6.29 13.55
N SER A 41 1.27 -5.81 14.12
CA SER A 41 1.40 -4.47 14.71
C SER A 41 1.04 -3.38 13.70
N ILE A 42 1.57 -3.47 12.49
CA ILE A 42 1.32 -2.53 11.39
C ILE A 42 -0.14 -2.60 10.97
N VAL A 43 -0.69 -3.81 10.81
CA VAL A 43 -2.10 -4.00 10.45
C VAL A 43 -3.02 -3.36 11.49
N GLN A 44 -2.75 -3.55 12.78
CA GLN A 44 -3.57 -2.97 13.85
C GLN A 44 -3.50 -1.44 13.91
N GLN A 45 -2.36 -0.85 13.56
CA GLN A 45 -2.16 0.59 13.63
C GLN A 45 -2.60 1.34 12.36
N LYS A 46 -2.48 0.70 11.20
CA LYS A 46 -2.57 1.36 9.89
C LYS A 46 -3.71 0.87 9.02
N ALA A 47 -4.30 -0.30 9.30
CA ALA A 47 -5.39 -0.80 8.47
C ALA A 47 -6.69 -0.02 8.70
N GLU A 48 -7.29 0.43 7.62
CA GLU A 48 -8.62 1.05 7.61
C GLU A 48 -9.59 0.06 6.95
N GLU A 49 -10.69 -0.30 7.61
CA GLU A 49 -11.72 -1.20 7.06
C GLU A 49 -11.20 -2.56 6.52
N ARG A 50 -10.10 -3.08 7.09
CA ARG A 50 -9.38 -4.28 6.60
C ARG A 50 -8.68 -4.07 5.25
N ALA A 51 -8.28 -2.85 4.96
CA ALA A 51 -7.40 -2.52 3.85
C ALA A 51 -6.17 -1.76 4.34
N LEU A 52 -5.04 -1.99 3.67
CA LEU A 52 -3.84 -1.16 3.79
C LEU A 52 -3.62 -0.41 2.48
N TYR A 53 -3.04 0.78 2.61
CA TYR A 53 -2.68 1.64 1.48
C TYR A 53 -1.18 1.90 1.54
N VAL A 54 -0.44 1.44 0.54
CA VAL A 54 1.02 1.37 0.56
C VAL A 54 1.59 2.06 -0.66
N LEU A 55 2.41 3.08 -0.44
CA LEU A 55 3.24 3.69 -1.47
C LEU A 55 4.64 3.09 -1.40
N HIS A 56 5.14 2.58 -2.53
CA HIS A 56 6.52 2.16 -2.66
C HIS A 56 7.37 3.30 -3.20
N SER A 57 8.56 3.46 -2.63
CA SER A 57 9.59 4.38 -3.10
C SER A 57 10.96 3.71 -3.05
N PHE A 58 11.96 4.33 -3.65
CA PHE A 58 13.34 3.89 -3.56
C PHE A 58 14.18 4.99 -2.91
N GLU A 59 14.73 4.71 -1.74
CA GLU A 59 15.63 5.62 -1.01
C GLU A 59 17.01 4.98 -1.01
N ASP A 60 18.03 5.69 -1.52
CA ASP A 60 19.39 5.18 -1.69
C ASP A 60 19.47 3.83 -2.43
N GLY A 61 18.57 3.61 -3.39
CA GLY A 61 18.47 2.35 -4.16
C GLY A 61 17.75 1.21 -3.43
N HIS A 62 17.27 1.43 -2.22
CA HIS A 62 16.54 0.44 -1.43
C HIS A 62 15.03 0.67 -1.48
N PRO A 63 14.21 -0.38 -1.65
CA PRO A 63 12.76 -0.24 -1.64
C PRO A 63 12.24 0.09 -0.24
N VAL A 64 11.49 1.17 -0.12
CA VAL A 64 10.85 1.63 1.12
C VAL A 64 9.34 1.62 0.95
N ARG A 65 8.62 1.15 1.98
CA ARG A 65 7.16 1.08 2.04
C ARG A 65 6.62 2.16 2.97
N HIS A 66 5.73 3.00 2.45
CA HIS A 66 5.03 4.03 3.20
C HIS A 66 3.57 3.63 3.39
N TYR A 67 3.14 3.45 4.64
CA TYR A 67 1.75 3.12 4.98
C TYR A 67 0.94 4.40 5.17
N LEU A 68 0.02 4.65 4.24
CA LEU A 68 -0.77 5.87 4.16
C LEU A 68 -2.20 5.63 4.63
N THR A 69 -2.91 6.72 4.91
CA THR A 69 -4.37 6.68 5.03
C THR A 69 -5.02 6.51 3.66
N ARG A 70 -6.27 6.05 3.63
CA ARG A 70 -7.04 5.93 2.38
C ARG A 70 -7.09 7.26 1.62
N GLU A 71 -7.35 8.35 2.34
CA GLU A 71 -7.48 9.68 1.75
C GLU A 71 -6.16 10.14 1.13
N MET A 72 -5.05 9.98 1.85
CA MET A 72 -3.73 10.38 1.34
C MET A 72 -3.35 9.54 0.12
N PHE A 73 -3.59 8.22 0.17
CA PHE A 73 -3.33 7.33 -0.95
C PHE A 73 -4.14 7.70 -2.19
N ALA A 74 -5.43 8.06 -2.02
CA ALA A 74 -6.26 8.50 -3.13
C ALA A 74 -5.71 9.78 -3.80
N LYS A 75 -5.20 10.74 -3.02
CA LYS A 75 -4.56 11.94 -3.56
C LYS A 75 -3.29 11.61 -4.34
N VAL A 76 -2.44 10.74 -3.81
CA VAL A 76 -1.20 10.32 -4.48
C VAL A 76 -1.51 9.55 -5.76
N LEU A 77 -2.49 8.64 -5.72
CA LEU A 77 -2.92 7.89 -6.91
C LEU A 77 -3.43 8.83 -8.00
N HIS A 78 -4.23 9.82 -7.63
CA HIS A 78 -4.74 10.81 -8.59
C HIS A 78 -3.60 11.60 -9.24
N GLN A 79 -2.65 12.09 -8.45
CA GLN A 79 -1.46 12.79 -8.98
C GLN A 79 -0.63 11.90 -9.90
N TYR A 80 -0.47 10.62 -9.57
CA TYR A 80 0.21 9.66 -10.43
C TYR A 80 -0.50 9.50 -11.78
N GLU A 81 -1.83 9.36 -11.78
CA GLU A 81 -2.63 9.21 -13.00
C GLU A 81 -2.57 10.47 -13.89
N GLU A 82 -2.57 11.66 -13.30
CA GLU A 82 -2.39 12.93 -14.03
C GLU A 82 -1.04 13.01 -14.74
N ILE A 83 0.04 12.55 -14.07
CA ILE A 83 1.39 12.52 -14.65
C ILE A 83 1.44 11.55 -15.83
N GLU A 84 0.92 10.33 -15.67
CA GLU A 84 0.92 9.32 -16.73
C GLU A 84 0.16 9.80 -17.98
N GLN A 85 -1.01 10.42 -17.78
CA GLN A 85 -1.80 10.99 -18.88
C GLN A 85 -1.05 12.12 -19.60
N GLY A 86 -0.45 13.06 -18.85
CA GLY A 86 0.32 14.16 -19.44
C GLY A 86 1.56 13.67 -20.22
N VAL A 87 2.20 12.60 -19.77
CA VAL A 87 3.31 11.95 -20.48
C VAL A 87 2.82 11.31 -21.78
N GLU A 88 1.71 10.58 -21.75
CA GLU A 88 1.15 9.94 -22.94
C GLU A 88 0.77 10.96 -24.03
N GLU A 89 0.09 12.05 -23.65
CA GLU A 89 -0.27 13.13 -24.56
C GLU A 89 0.96 13.79 -25.20
N SER A 90 2.01 14.03 -24.40
CA SER A 90 3.27 14.62 -24.87
C SER A 90 3.97 13.71 -25.88
N LEU A 91 4.00 12.40 -25.64
CA LEU A 91 4.58 11.44 -26.58
C LEU A 91 3.80 11.39 -27.88
N GLN A 92 2.46 11.38 -27.82
CA GLN A 92 1.64 11.40 -29.04
C GLN A 92 1.91 12.65 -29.89
N GLN A 93 2.08 13.82 -29.30
CA GLN A 93 2.40 15.05 -30.04
C GLN A 93 3.79 15.05 -30.70
N VAL A 94 4.78 14.42 -30.08
CA VAL A 94 6.15 14.32 -30.63
C VAL A 94 6.22 13.33 -31.79
N PHE A 95 5.40 12.29 -31.76
CA PHE A 95 5.38 11.23 -32.78
C PHE A 95 4.23 11.36 -33.80
N SER A 96 3.47 12.46 -33.77
CA SER A 96 2.47 12.84 -34.79
C SER A 96 3.06 13.83 -35.81
#